data_AF-A0A2R6NXU3-F1
#
_entry.id   AF-A0A2R6NXU3-F1
#
_cell.length_a   1.000
_cell.length_b   1.000
_cell.length_c   1.000
_cell.angle_alpha   90.00
_cell.angle_beta   90.00
_cell.angle_gamma   90.00
#
_symmetry.space_group_name_H-M   'P 1'
#
loop_
_entity.id
_entity.type
_entity.pdbx_description
1 polymer ?
#
loop_
_entity_poly.entity_id
_entity_poly.type
_entity_poly.pdbx_seq_one_letter_code
_entity_poly.pdbx_strand_id
1 'polypeptide(L)'
;MPSVPSVSPATGQPTPSYFIHTTDAQFVDNAGRSLILRGVNLSGSSKAPAGRQSQTLEGFWEKGEAGSESFVGRPLNLDDGSADVHLARLKGWGFNMLRYVVTWEALEHDGP
;
A
#
# COMPACT_ATOMS: atom_id res chain seq x y z
N MET A 1 -25.78 17.49 -1.34
CA MET A 1 -24.48 16.80 -1.22
C MET A 1 -24.31 16.40 0.24
N PRO A 2 -23.69 15.25 0.55
CA PRO A 2 -23.49 14.80 1.92
C PRO A 2 -22.78 15.90 2.73
N SER A 3 -23.18 16.08 3.99
CA SER A 3 -22.41 16.92 4.91
C SER A 3 -21.09 16.20 5.20
N VAL A 4 -19.97 16.81 4.85
CA VAL A 4 -18.65 16.21 5.04
C VAL A 4 -18.04 16.74 6.34
N PRO A 5 -17.71 15.86 7.31
CA PRO A 5 -17.05 16.28 8.55
C PRO A 5 -15.70 16.96 8.28
N SER A 6 -15.44 18.07 8.96
CA SER A 6 -14.13 18.74 8.93
C SER A 6 -13.16 18.19 9.98
N VAL A 7 -13.60 17.23 10.81
CA VAL A 7 -12.83 16.65 11.92
C VAL A 7 -12.85 15.14 11.83
N SER A 8 -11.70 14.52 12.01
CA SER A 8 -11.53 13.07 12.02
C SER A 8 -12.15 12.47 13.29
N PRO A 9 -13.04 11.47 13.19
CA PRO A 9 -13.61 10.81 14.38
C PRO A 9 -12.60 9.97 15.15
N ALA A 10 -11.50 9.55 14.51
CA ALA A 10 -10.46 8.74 15.15
C ALA A 10 -9.46 9.56 15.98
N THR A 11 -9.18 10.80 15.55
CA THR A 11 -8.13 11.63 16.17
C THR A 11 -8.67 12.90 16.83
N GLY A 12 -9.91 13.32 16.52
CA GLY A 12 -10.48 14.59 16.95
C GLY A 12 -9.84 15.83 16.30
N GLN A 13 -8.93 15.64 15.33
CA GLN A 13 -8.21 16.72 14.65
C GLN A 13 -8.87 17.06 13.30
N PRO A 14 -8.63 18.28 12.75
CA PRO A 14 -9.09 18.64 11.43
C PRO A 14 -8.65 17.63 10.35
N THR A 15 -9.54 17.29 9.43
CA THR A 15 -9.20 16.36 8.34
C THR A 15 -8.24 17.02 7.34
N PRO A 16 -7.15 16.33 6.93
CA PRO A 16 -6.27 16.85 5.89
C PRO A 16 -6.99 16.92 4.55
N SER A 17 -6.51 17.74 3.61
CA SER A 17 -7.15 17.98 2.30
C SER A 17 -7.36 16.72 1.45
N TYR A 18 -6.54 15.68 1.66
CA TYR A 18 -6.60 14.40 0.96
C TYR A 18 -7.43 13.33 1.68
N PHE A 19 -8.09 13.67 2.80
CA PHE A 19 -8.90 12.70 3.54
C PHE A 19 -10.11 12.23 2.71
N ILE A 20 -10.37 10.92 2.75
CA ILE A 20 -11.53 10.30 2.10
C ILE A 20 -12.50 9.85 3.19
N HIS A 21 -13.72 10.34 3.10
CA HIS A 21 -14.83 10.00 3.99
C HIS A 21 -15.63 8.83 3.42
N THR A 22 -16.29 8.09 4.30
CA THR A 22 -17.32 7.11 3.96
C THR A 22 -18.65 7.59 4.51
N THR A 23 -19.51 8.14 3.65
CA THR A 23 -20.83 8.66 4.04
C THR A 23 -21.83 8.39 2.92
N ASP A 24 -23.10 8.16 3.27
CA ASP A 24 -24.17 7.81 2.32
C ASP A 24 -23.81 6.68 1.36
N ALA A 25 -23.10 5.66 1.86
CA ALA A 25 -22.58 4.52 1.08
C ALA A 25 -21.65 4.91 -0.09
N GLN A 26 -21.01 6.08 -0.02
CA GLN A 26 -20.05 6.58 -1.01
C GLN A 26 -18.70 6.88 -0.35
N PHE A 27 -17.64 6.81 -1.15
CA PHE A 27 -16.39 7.52 -0.85
C PHE A 27 -16.55 8.98 -1.24
N VAL A 28 -16.19 9.90 -0.35
CA VAL A 28 -16.41 11.34 -0.56
C VAL A 28 -15.15 12.12 -0.14
N ASP A 29 -14.74 13.12 -0.91
CA ASP A 29 -13.64 14.01 -0.50
C ASP A 29 -14.13 15.18 0.36
N ASN A 30 -13.20 16.01 0.84
CA ASN A 30 -13.53 17.20 1.66
C ASN A 30 -14.39 18.25 0.95
N ALA A 31 -14.53 18.20 -0.37
CA ALA A 31 -15.40 19.10 -1.14
C ALA A 31 -16.81 18.53 -1.35
N GLY A 32 -17.12 17.34 -0.82
CA GLY A 32 -18.42 16.70 -0.98
C GLY A 32 -18.59 15.94 -2.30
N ARG A 33 -17.51 15.74 -3.07
CA ARG A 33 -17.57 15.02 -4.35
C ARG A 33 -17.48 13.52 -4.11
N SER A 34 -18.36 12.75 -4.74
CA SER A 34 -18.27 11.28 -4.75
C SER A 34 -17.06 10.82 -5.56
N LEU A 35 -16.27 9.94 -4.97
CA LEU A 35 -15.06 9.37 -5.56
C LEU A 35 -15.34 7.96 -6.07
N ILE A 36 -14.94 7.70 -7.32
CA ILE A 36 -14.85 6.34 -7.85
C ILE A 36 -13.37 5.95 -7.83
N LEU A 37 -13.03 5.02 -6.94
CA LEU A 37 -11.66 4.52 -6.81
C LEU A 37 -11.42 3.43 -7.87
N ARG A 38 -10.60 3.75 -8.88
CA ARG A 38 -10.20 2.84 -9.97
C ARG A 38 -8.70 2.67 -9.90
N GLY A 39 -8.29 1.45 -9.58
CA GLY A 39 -6.91 1.16 -9.23
C GLY A 39 -6.47 -0.24 -9.59
N VAL A 40 -5.23 -0.52 -9.23
CA VAL A 40 -4.59 -1.83 -9.39
C VAL A 40 -3.95 -2.26 -8.08
N ASN A 41 -3.69 -3.57 -7.94
CA ASN A 41 -2.80 -4.06 -6.90
C ASN A 41 -1.36 -3.69 -7.26
N LEU A 42 -0.68 -3.02 -6.35
CA LEU A 42 0.76 -2.77 -6.45
C LEU A 42 1.46 -3.77 -5.54
N SER A 43 1.83 -4.92 -6.12
CA SER A 43 2.31 -6.07 -5.36
C SER A 43 3.60 -6.70 -5.88
N GLY A 44 4.24 -6.16 -6.94
CA GLY A 44 5.42 -6.70 -7.64
C GLY A 44 6.39 -7.55 -6.81
N SER A 45 6.05 -8.83 -6.64
CA SER A 45 6.74 -9.79 -5.76
C SER A 45 6.84 -9.44 -4.27
N SER A 46 6.01 -8.53 -3.74
CA SER A 46 5.94 -8.14 -2.31
C SER A 46 5.75 -9.30 -1.33
N LYS A 47 5.27 -10.45 -1.80
CA LYS A 47 5.07 -11.64 -0.97
C LYS A 47 6.26 -12.60 -0.94
N ALA A 48 7.35 -12.26 -1.62
CA ALA A 48 8.59 -13.01 -1.61
C ALA A 48 9.72 -12.08 -1.11
N PRO A 49 10.59 -12.56 -0.21
CA PRO A 49 11.72 -11.77 0.22
C PRO A 49 12.63 -11.38 -0.95
N ALA A 50 13.37 -10.30 -0.79
CA ALA A 50 14.37 -9.87 -1.77
C ALA A 50 15.41 -10.99 -1.96
N GLY A 51 15.70 -11.33 -3.22
CA GLY A 51 16.67 -12.38 -3.55
C GLY A 51 16.24 -13.83 -3.25
N ARG A 52 15.03 -14.07 -2.71
CA ARG A 52 14.55 -15.42 -2.34
C ARG A 52 13.27 -15.77 -3.09
N GLN A 53 13.46 -16.45 -4.21
CA GLN A 53 12.35 -16.91 -5.04
C GLN A 53 11.66 -18.09 -4.38
N SER A 54 10.32 -18.12 -4.41
CA SER A 54 9.50 -19.08 -3.65
C SER A 54 9.68 -20.55 -4.06
N GLN A 55 10.23 -20.82 -5.24
CA GLN A 55 10.55 -22.19 -5.68
C GLN A 55 11.88 -22.72 -5.13
N THR A 56 12.70 -21.87 -4.48
CA THR A 56 13.95 -22.30 -3.85
C THR A 56 13.67 -22.72 -2.41
N LEU A 57 13.61 -24.04 -2.18
CA LEU A 57 13.23 -24.61 -0.88
C LEU A 57 14.39 -24.70 0.12
N GLU A 58 15.65 -24.64 -0.35
CA GLU A 58 16.83 -24.73 0.49
C GLU A 58 16.84 -23.61 1.56
N GLY A 59 16.77 -23.99 2.84
CA GLY A 59 16.75 -23.04 3.96
C GLY A 59 15.49 -22.17 4.01
N PHE A 60 14.41 -22.51 3.29
CA PHE A 60 13.21 -21.66 3.19
C PHE A 60 12.50 -21.53 4.54
N TRP A 61 12.25 -22.67 5.21
CA TRP A 61 11.53 -22.70 6.48
C TRP A 61 12.38 -22.11 7.61
N GLU A 62 13.65 -22.48 7.68
CA GLU A 62 14.57 -22.08 8.74
C GLU A 62 14.77 -20.56 8.78
N LYS A 63 14.91 -19.92 7.61
CA LYS A 63 15.06 -18.46 7.56
C LYS A 63 13.75 -17.72 7.78
N GLY A 64 12.62 -18.33 7.41
CA GLY A 64 11.29 -17.81 7.71
C GLY A 64 11.01 -17.83 9.21
N GLU A 65 11.32 -18.93 9.90
CA GLU A 65 11.21 -19.05 11.35
C GLU A 65 12.18 -18.12 12.09
N ALA A 66 13.40 -17.96 11.57
CA ALA A 66 14.40 -17.09 12.18
C ALA A 66 14.19 -15.59 11.91
N GLY A 67 13.17 -15.18 11.14
CA GLY A 67 12.93 -13.78 10.80
C GLY A 67 14.03 -13.12 9.95
N SER A 68 15.00 -13.88 9.45
CA SER A 68 16.23 -13.35 8.84
C SER A 68 16.07 -12.80 7.41
N GLU A 69 14.84 -12.78 6.89
CA GLU A 69 14.52 -12.41 5.52
C GLU A 69 14.11 -10.94 5.41
N SER A 70 14.51 -10.28 4.32
CA SER A 70 14.16 -8.88 4.07
C SER A 70 13.18 -8.73 2.92
N PHE A 71 12.20 -7.85 3.10
CA PHE A 71 11.24 -7.45 2.07
C PHE A 71 11.49 -6.02 1.56
N VAL A 72 12.56 -5.37 2.04
CA VAL A 72 12.96 -4.02 1.60
C VAL A 72 13.30 -4.05 0.11
N GLY A 73 12.92 -2.98 -0.61
CA GLY A 73 13.08 -2.89 -2.07
C GLY A 73 11.97 -3.59 -2.87
N ARG A 74 10.92 -4.11 -2.21
CA ARG A 74 9.69 -4.59 -2.84
C ARG A 74 8.52 -3.63 -2.57
N PRO A 75 7.53 -3.52 -3.48
CA PRO A 75 7.51 -4.03 -4.86
C PRO A 75 8.28 -3.16 -5.85
N LEU A 76 8.75 -1.99 -5.42
CA LEU A 76 9.51 -1.04 -6.21
C LEU A 76 10.83 -0.77 -5.51
N ASN A 77 11.91 -0.74 -6.28
CA ASN A 77 13.20 -0.30 -5.79
C ASN A 77 13.25 1.23 -5.83
N LEU A 78 13.48 1.85 -4.66
CA LEU A 78 13.59 3.30 -4.56
C LEU A 78 14.97 3.80 -5.01
N ASP A 79 16.00 2.96 -4.87
CA ASP A 79 17.40 3.38 -5.07
C ASP A 79 17.82 3.42 -6.55
N ASP A 80 17.12 2.71 -7.43
CA ASP A 80 17.42 2.67 -8.87
C ASP A 80 16.56 3.61 -9.73
N GLY A 81 15.67 4.39 -9.11
CA GLY A 81 14.77 5.33 -9.77
C GLY A 81 13.64 4.70 -10.59
N SER A 82 13.52 3.36 -10.62
CA SER A 82 12.46 2.67 -11.36
C SER A 82 11.07 2.91 -10.75
N ALA A 83 11.00 3.12 -9.43
CA ALA A 83 9.76 3.39 -8.71
C ALA A 83 8.98 4.57 -9.30
N ASP A 84 9.64 5.71 -9.49
CA ASP A 84 9.02 6.93 -10.01
C ASP A 84 8.46 6.72 -11.42
N VAL A 85 9.20 6.00 -12.28
CA VAL A 85 8.76 5.67 -13.64
C VAL A 85 7.49 4.82 -13.63
N HIS A 86 7.43 3.80 -12.78
CA HIS A 86 6.26 2.93 -12.68
C HIS A 86 5.05 3.66 -12.10
N LEU A 87 5.22 4.46 -11.04
CA LEU A 87 4.14 5.24 -10.45
C LEU A 87 3.62 6.33 -11.40
N ALA A 88 4.51 7.00 -12.14
CA ALA A 88 4.13 7.97 -13.16
C ALA A 88 3.30 7.34 -14.29
N ARG A 89 3.66 6.13 -14.75
CA ARG A 89 2.88 5.38 -15.74
C ARG A 89 1.47 5.06 -15.23
N LEU A 90 1.35 4.52 -14.02
CA LEU A 90 0.05 4.20 -13.43
C LEU A 90 -0.84 5.44 -13.32
N LYS A 91 -0.27 6.58 -12.92
CA LYS A 91 -0.97 7.86 -12.89
C LYS A 91 -1.36 8.34 -14.29
N GLY A 92 -0.46 8.24 -15.26
CA GLY A 92 -0.69 8.61 -16.67
C GLY A 92 -1.77 7.76 -17.36
N TRP A 93 -1.95 6.50 -16.93
CA TRP A 93 -3.04 5.64 -17.37
C TRP A 93 -4.38 5.93 -16.69
N GLY A 94 -4.42 6.90 -15.76
CA GLY A 94 -5.65 7.35 -15.12
C GLY A 94 -6.03 6.58 -13.85
N PHE A 95 -5.16 5.72 -13.32
CA PHE A 95 -5.42 5.12 -12.00
C PHE A 95 -5.33 6.19 -10.91
N ASN A 96 -6.29 6.15 -9.98
CA ASN A 96 -6.38 7.07 -8.84
C ASN A 96 -6.29 6.37 -7.48
N MET A 97 -6.14 5.04 -7.48
CA MET A 97 -6.02 4.22 -6.29
C MET A 97 -4.97 3.13 -6.54
N LEU A 98 -4.19 2.80 -5.52
CA LEU A 98 -3.34 1.61 -5.51
C LEU A 98 -3.65 0.80 -4.27
N ARG A 99 -3.88 -0.50 -4.43
CA ARG A 99 -3.85 -1.43 -3.30
C ARG A 99 -2.39 -1.84 -3.08
N TYR A 100 -1.70 -1.13 -2.21
CA TYR A 100 -0.33 -1.43 -1.84
C TYR A 100 -0.29 -2.69 -0.97
N VAL A 101 0.43 -3.72 -1.44
CA VAL A 101 0.49 -5.01 -0.75
C VAL A 101 1.77 -5.09 0.07
N VAL A 102 1.59 -5.24 1.38
CA VAL A 102 2.65 -5.54 2.35
C VAL A 102 2.33 -6.86 3.05
N THR A 103 3.36 -7.58 3.48
CA THR A 103 3.25 -8.82 4.26
C THR A 103 3.49 -8.54 5.73
N TRP A 104 2.98 -9.41 6.61
CA TRP A 104 3.20 -9.29 8.05
C TRP A 104 4.68 -9.44 8.38
N GLU A 105 5.33 -10.39 7.72
CA GLU A 105 6.76 -10.68 7.80
C GLU A 105 7.62 -9.47 7.40
N ALA A 106 7.09 -8.51 6.62
CA ALA A 106 7.81 -7.26 6.35
C ALA A 106 7.73 -6.24 7.50
N LEU A 107 6.72 -6.34 8.35
CA LEU A 107 6.47 -5.45 9.49
C LEU A 107 7.01 -6.02 10.80
N GLU A 108 6.86 -7.33 11.00
CA GLU A 108 7.15 -8.05 12.24
C GLU A 108 7.84 -9.38 11.89
N HIS A 109 9.07 -9.28 11.37
CA HIS A 109 9.87 -10.45 10.97
C HIS A 109 10.42 -11.23 12.17
N ASP A 110 10.72 -10.54 13.28
CA ASP A 110 11.31 -11.15 14.48
C ASP A 110 10.32 -11.99 15.31
N GLY A 111 9.03 -12.00 14.93
CA GLY A 111 7.97 -12.62 15.71
C GLY A 111 7.59 -11.83 16.98
N PRO A 112 6.64 -12.35 17.78
CA PRO A 112 6.22 -11.76 19.05
C PRO A 112 7.26 -11.93 20.19
#